data_AF-A0A3B9D0K7-F1
#
_entry.id   AF-A0A3B9D0K7-F1
#
_cell.length_a   1.000
_cell.length_b   1.000
_cell.length_c   1.000
_cell.angle_alpha   90.00
_cell.angle_beta   90.00
_cell.angle_gamma   90.00
#
_symmetry.space_group_name_H-M   'P 1'
#
loop_
_entity.id
_entity.type
_entity.pdbx_description
1 polymer ?
#
loop_
_entity_poly.entity_id
_entity_poly.type
_entity_poly.pdbx_seq_one_letter_code
_entity_poly.pdbx_strand_id
1 'polypeptide(L)'
;MSRAYRISVSESLRTVIRGSDHVSTQLQLLEILPQKDMTALLTSELVELGFEERDGSIVRQDGNVRISVNTETDEVTVSADLSEEVQLEETHHGWGDEDFGEAGRIRTEERLREEAQKHLEAAADRENEKLRQQATDELEGHLRDVQAELDRAVNRATAAALRLKASQIGEIRQITEDSETGSMTIVVDV
;
A
#
# COMPACT_ATOMS: atom_id res chain seq x y z
N MET A 1 -58.29 -1.24 27.59
CA MET A 1 -57.77 -2.18 26.59
C MET A 1 -56.62 -1.47 25.92
N SER A 2 -55.38 -1.79 26.30
CA SER A 2 -54.18 -1.23 25.69
C SER A 2 -54.01 -1.80 24.27
N ARG A 3 -53.66 -0.95 23.30
CA ARG A 3 -53.33 -1.38 21.94
C ARG A 3 -51.82 -1.34 21.76
N ALA A 4 -51.23 -2.51 21.55
CA ALA A 4 -49.84 -2.59 21.14
C ALA A 4 -49.70 -2.15 19.68
N TYR A 5 -48.70 -1.30 19.39
CA TYR A 5 -48.35 -0.90 18.03
C TYR A 5 -46.91 -1.34 17.72
N ARG A 6 -46.68 -1.72 16.46
CA ARG A 6 -45.35 -2.07 15.96
C ARG A 6 -44.69 -0.82 15.39
N ILE A 7 -43.51 -0.50 15.88
CA ILE A 7 -42.64 0.54 15.33
C ILE A 7 -41.60 -0.17 14.46
N SER A 8 -41.43 0.32 13.23
CA SER A 8 -40.37 -0.11 12.32
C SER A 8 -39.49 1.08 12.00
N VAL A 9 -38.18 0.95 12.24
CA VAL A 9 -37.17 1.93 11.86
C VAL A 9 -36.30 1.27 10.80
N SER A 10 -36.19 1.93 9.65
CA SER A 10 -35.30 1.51 8.56
C SER A 10 -34.24 2.59 8.40
N GLU A 11 -32.98 2.19 8.49
CA GLU A 11 -31.83 3.07 8.29
C GLU A 11 -30.97 2.51 7.16
N SER A 12 -30.34 3.41 6.40
CA SER A 12 -29.47 3.06 5.29
C SER A 12 -28.17 3.86 5.39
N LEU A 13 -27.03 3.19 5.26
CA LEU A 13 -25.71 3.79 5.24
C LEU A 13 -25.07 3.54 3.87
N ARG A 14 -24.80 4.63 3.15
CA ARG A 14 -24.02 4.59 1.91
C ARG A 14 -22.69 5.27 2.16
N THR A 15 -21.61 4.50 2.08
CA THR A 15 -20.26 5.03 2.31
C THR A 15 -19.25 4.39 1.38
N VAL A 16 -18.20 5.13 1.06
CA VAL A 16 -17.05 4.59 0.32
C VAL A 16 -16.04 4.12 1.36
N ILE A 17 -15.78 2.82 1.37
CA ILE A 17 -14.81 2.20 2.27
C ILE A 17 -13.48 2.07 1.53
N ARG A 18 -12.39 2.42 2.20
CA ARG A 18 -11.03 2.33 1.66
C ARG A 18 -10.19 1.44 2.55
N GLY A 19 -9.73 0.33 1.98
CA GLY A 19 -8.69 -0.50 2.57
C GLY A 19 -7.36 -0.12 1.94
N SER A 20 -6.42 0.38 2.75
CA SER A 20 -5.07 0.63 2.29
C SER A 20 -4.06 0.02 3.26
N ASP A 21 -2.98 -0.48 2.70
CA ASP A 21 -1.82 -0.97 3.44
C ASP A 21 -0.54 -0.52 2.76
N HIS A 22 0.53 -0.33 3.53
CA HIS A 22 1.82 0.05 2.99
C HIS A 22 2.97 -0.54 3.81
N VAL A 23 4.05 -0.82 3.10
CA VAL A 23 5.33 -1.26 3.69
C VAL A 23 6.42 -0.34 3.17
N SER A 24 7.18 0.23 4.10
CA SER A 24 8.36 1.04 3.81
C SER A 24 9.62 0.29 4.24
N THR A 25 10.63 0.28 3.38
CA THR A 25 11.92 -0.39 3.61
C THR A 25 13.03 0.43 2.97
N GLN A 26 14.24 0.34 3.51
CA GLN A 26 15.41 1.01 2.96
C GLN A 26 16.17 0.09 2.00
N LEU A 27 16.57 0.63 0.85
CA LEU A 27 17.50 -0.02 -0.06
C LEU A 27 18.91 0.06 0.53
N GLN A 28 19.60 -1.08 0.51
CA GLN A 28 21.00 -1.13 0.92
C GLN A 28 21.89 -0.87 -0.29
N LEU A 29 22.19 0.41 -0.52
CA LEU A 29 23.13 0.82 -1.58
C LEU A 29 24.56 0.90 -1.02
N LEU A 30 25.53 0.32 -1.74
CA LEU A 30 26.93 0.44 -1.36
C LEU A 30 27.49 1.81 -1.78
N GLU A 31 28.14 2.50 -0.85
CA GLU A 31 28.76 3.82 -1.07
C GLU A 31 30.09 3.72 -1.85
N ILE A 32 30.03 3.37 -3.13
CA ILE A 32 31.21 3.21 -3.99
C ILE A 32 31.60 4.52 -4.67
N LEU A 33 30.59 5.30 -5.05
CA LEU A 33 30.70 6.61 -5.70
C LEU A 33 29.99 7.68 -4.84
N PRO A 34 30.21 8.98 -5.10
CA PRO A 34 29.42 10.03 -4.48
C PRO A 34 27.91 9.78 -4.67
N GLN A 35 27.11 10.11 -3.64
CA GLN A 35 25.67 9.83 -3.62
C GLN A 35 24.96 10.27 -4.91
N LYS A 36 25.29 11.45 -5.44
CA LYS A 36 24.72 11.97 -6.68
C LYS A 36 24.92 11.03 -7.88
N ASP A 37 26.09 10.43 -8.01
CA ASP A 37 26.41 9.54 -9.13
C ASP A 37 25.74 8.16 -8.93
N MET A 38 25.67 7.69 -7.68
CA MET A 38 24.95 6.46 -7.32
C MET A 38 23.45 6.58 -7.59
N THR A 39 22.84 7.68 -7.15
CA THR A 39 21.43 8.00 -7.41
C THR A 39 21.16 8.02 -8.91
N ALA A 40 22.01 8.68 -9.71
CA ALA A 40 21.82 8.73 -11.16
C ALA A 40 21.84 7.33 -11.82
N LEU A 41 22.76 6.45 -11.38
CA LEU A 41 22.83 5.06 -11.86
C LEU A 41 21.60 4.25 -11.45
N LEU A 42 21.15 4.39 -10.20
CA LEU A 42 19.94 3.72 -9.73
C LEU A 42 18.71 4.21 -10.49
N THR A 43 18.57 5.52 -10.70
CA THR A 43 17.48 6.10 -11.49
C THR A 43 17.45 5.55 -12.91
N SER A 44 18.60 5.45 -13.58
CA SER A 44 18.63 4.87 -14.93
C SER A 44 18.17 3.41 -14.97
N GLU A 45 18.61 2.58 -14.02
CA GLU A 45 18.22 1.17 -13.95
C GLU A 45 16.72 1.02 -13.60
N LEU A 46 16.18 1.87 -12.74
CA LEU A 46 14.76 1.87 -12.40
C LEU A 46 13.89 2.33 -13.59
N VAL A 47 14.33 3.32 -14.36
CA VAL A 47 13.62 3.72 -15.59
C VAL A 47 13.60 2.58 -16.62
N GLU A 48 14.69 1.83 -16.76
CA GLU A 48 14.73 0.63 -17.62
C GLU A 48 13.78 -0.47 -17.16
N LEU A 49 13.50 -0.55 -15.85
CA LEU A 49 12.50 -1.46 -15.26
C LEU A 49 11.06 -0.93 -15.37
N GLY A 50 10.85 0.20 -16.05
CA GLY A 50 9.53 0.77 -16.32
C GLY A 50 9.00 1.69 -15.22
N PHE A 51 9.86 2.18 -14.33
CA PHE A 51 9.46 3.21 -13.38
C PHE A 51 9.49 4.60 -14.02
N GLU A 52 8.59 5.49 -13.57
CA GLU A 52 8.52 6.88 -14.02
C GLU A 52 8.99 7.83 -12.92
N GLU A 53 9.78 8.84 -13.28
CA GLU A 53 10.16 9.89 -12.36
C GLU A 53 9.01 10.89 -12.17
N ARG A 54 8.57 11.09 -10.93
CA ARG A 54 7.54 12.06 -10.54
C ARG A 54 7.94 12.75 -9.24
N ASP A 55 7.97 14.09 -9.26
CA ASP A 55 8.17 14.93 -8.08
C ASP A 55 9.41 14.57 -7.22
N GLY A 56 10.50 14.14 -7.87
CA GLY A 56 11.74 13.75 -7.18
C GLY A 56 11.72 12.35 -6.55
N SER A 57 10.69 11.55 -6.82
CA SER A 57 10.63 10.12 -6.51
C SER A 57 10.37 9.31 -7.77
N ILE A 58 10.75 8.05 -7.76
CA ILE A 58 10.59 7.14 -8.89
C ILE A 58 9.42 6.22 -8.56
N VAL A 59 8.34 6.33 -9.34
CA VAL A 59 7.07 5.68 -9.05
C VAL A 59 6.70 4.72 -10.17
N ARG A 60 6.25 3.53 -9.80
CA ARG A 60 5.61 2.56 -10.70
C ARG A 60 4.25 2.17 -10.15
N GLN A 61 3.26 2.05 -11.04
CA GLN A 61 1.93 1.61 -10.68
C GLN A 61 1.62 0.29 -11.39
N ASP A 62 1.48 -0.76 -10.60
CA ASP A 62 1.15 -2.11 -11.06
C ASP A 62 -0.27 -2.44 -10.55
N GLY A 63 -1.28 -2.03 -11.33
CA GLY A 63 -2.68 -2.20 -10.94
C GLY A 63 -3.05 -1.37 -9.71
N ASN A 64 -3.39 -2.05 -8.61
CA ASN A 64 -3.75 -1.46 -7.32
C ASN A 64 -2.54 -1.20 -6.41
N VAL A 65 -1.36 -1.71 -6.78
CA VAL A 65 -0.11 -1.52 -6.04
C VAL A 65 0.67 -0.37 -6.64
N ARG A 66 1.06 0.58 -5.79
CA ARG A 66 1.98 1.66 -6.13
C ARG A 66 3.30 1.43 -5.42
N ILE A 67 4.38 1.44 -6.17
CA ILE A 67 5.75 1.35 -5.68
C ILE A 67 6.38 2.71 -5.87
N SER A 68 6.89 3.30 -4.79
CA SER A 68 7.58 4.59 -4.80
C SER A 68 8.97 4.42 -4.22
N VAL A 69 9.99 4.83 -4.95
CA VAL A 69 11.39 4.81 -4.52
C VAL A 69 11.87 6.26 -4.40
N ASN A 70 12.24 6.66 -3.19
CA ASN A 70 12.91 7.93 -2.95
C ASN A 70 14.41 7.73 -3.06
N THR A 71 15.02 8.32 -4.08
CA THR A 71 16.45 8.16 -4.38
C THR A 71 17.38 9.05 -3.56
N GLU A 72 16.83 9.98 -2.77
CA GLU A 72 17.62 10.80 -1.83
C GLU A 72 17.76 10.11 -0.47
N THR A 73 16.71 9.43 -0.01
CA THR A 73 16.66 8.73 1.29
C THR A 73 16.84 7.22 1.18
N ASP A 74 16.95 6.70 -0.05
CA ASP A 74 16.97 5.28 -0.39
C ASP A 74 15.76 4.51 0.17
N GLU A 75 14.64 5.20 0.42
CA GLU A 75 13.43 4.61 0.98
C GLU A 75 12.50 4.13 -0.13
N VAL A 76 12.07 2.87 -0.04
CA VAL A 76 11.09 2.26 -0.91
C VAL A 76 9.80 2.09 -0.14
N THR A 77 8.72 2.62 -0.67
CA THR A 77 7.37 2.45 -0.15
C THR A 77 6.53 1.71 -1.17
N VAL A 78 6.02 0.55 -0.79
CA VAL A 78 5.03 -0.21 -1.55
C VAL A 78 3.69 -0.02 -0.86
N SER A 79 2.68 0.46 -1.58
CA SER A 79 1.34 0.71 -1.06
C SER A 79 0.28 0.04 -1.94
N ALA A 80 -0.69 -0.61 -1.32
CA ALA A 80 -1.87 -1.14 -2.01
C ALA A 80 -3.11 -0.34 -1.57
N ASP A 81 -3.86 0.20 -2.54
CA ASP A 81 -5.07 0.98 -2.29
C ASP A 81 -6.28 0.30 -2.96
N LEU A 82 -7.23 -0.16 -2.14
CA LEU A 82 -8.53 -0.69 -2.60
C LEU A 82 -9.67 0.20 -2.08
N SER A 83 -10.63 0.47 -2.94
CA SER A 83 -11.84 1.23 -2.57
C SER A 83 -13.09 0.56 -3.10
N GLU A 84 -14.08 0.38 -2.25
CA GLU A 84 -15.38 -0.16 -2.60
C GLU A 84 -16.50 0.74 -2.07
N GLU A 85 -17.54 0.93 -2.87
CA GLU A 85 -18.75 1.64 -2.45
C GLU A 85 -19.74 0.63 -1.87
N VAL A 86 -20.08 0.78 -0.59
CA VAL A 86 -20.96 -0.15 0.10
C VAL A 86 -22.26 0.57 0.48
N GLN A 87 -23.38 -0.05 0.13
CA GLN A 87 -24.72 0.35 0.56
C GLN A 87 -25.26 -0.70 1.54
N LEU A 88 -25.43 -0.30 2.79
CA LEU A 88 -25.93 -1.13 3.87
C LEU A 88 -27.34 -0.64 4.26
N GLU A 89 -28.28 -1.56 4.40
CA GLU A 89 -29.65 -1.24 4.79
C GLU A 89 -30.08 -2.19 5.90
N GLU A 90 -30.66 -1.65 6.97
CA GLU A 90 -31.13 -2.46 8.10
C GLU A 90 -32.48 -1.95 8.60
N THR A 91 -33.33 -2.89 9.01
CA THR A 91 -34.66 -2.59 9.53
C THR A 91 -34.85 -3.23 10.89
N HIS A 92 -35.06 -2.40 11.90
CA HIS A 92 -35.36 -2.84 13.26
C HIS A 92 -36.84 -2.71 13.57
N HIS A 93 -37.33 -3.64 14.38
CA HIS A 93 -38.71 -3.67 14.82
C HIS A 93 -38.79 -3.61 16.34
N GLY A 94 -39.66 -2.75 16.85
CA GLY A 94 -40.02 -2.72 18.26
C GLY A 94 -41.52 -2.68 18.45
N TRP A 95 -41.93 -2.93 19.69
CA TRP A 95 -43.32 -2.87 20.12
C TRP A 95 -43.44 -1.74 21.12
N GLY A 96 -44.40 -0.84 20.89
CA GLY A 96 -44.79 0.19 21.84
C GLY A 96 -46.15 -0.13 22.44
N ASP A 97 -46.32 0.20 23.72
CA ASP A 97 -47.61 0.14 24.40
C ASP A 97 -48.21 1.55 24.48
N GLU A 98 -49.53 1.66 24.31
CA GLU A 98 -50.31 2.90 24.35
C GLU A 98 -50.22 3.57 25.74
N ASP A 99 -50.00 2.77 26.79
CA ASP A 99 -49.93 3.21 28.19
C ASP A 99 -48.73 4.15 28.48
N PHE A 100 -47.70 4.17 27.63
CA PHE A 100 -46.54 5.06 27.77
C PHE A 100 -46.66 6.39 26.98
N GLY A 101 -47.75 6.58 26.22
CA GLY A 101 -48.01 7.79 25.43
C GLY A 101 -46.93 8.10 24.37
N GLU A 102 -46.94 9.35 23.89
CA GLU A 102 -46.04 9.82 22.82
C GLU A 102 -44.56 9.78 23.23
N ALA A 103 -44.26 10.01 24.51
CA ALA A 103 -42.90 9.93 25.05
C ALA A 103 -42.32 8.50 25.04
N GLY A 104 -43.15 7.47 25.28
CA GLY A 104 -42.72 6.07 25.19
C GLY A 104 -42.43 5.62 23.76
N ARG A 105 -43.22 6.15 22.80
CA ARG A 105 -43.00 5.93 21.37
C ARG A 105 -41.67 6.52 20.91
N ILE A 106 -41.42 7.79 21.23
CA ILE A 106 -40.18 8.49 20.83
C ILE A 106 -38.96 7.76 21.39
N ARG A 107 -38.95 7.37 22.67
CA ARG A 107 -37.84 6.62 23.27
C ARG A 107 -37.60 5.26 22.60
N THR A 108 -38.68 4.57 22.23
CA THR A 108 -38.56 3.27 21.56
C THR A 108 -38.02 3.43 20.14
N GLU A 109 -38.46 4.46 19.43
CA GLU A 109 -37.95 4.83 18.10
C GLU A 109 -36.47 5.26 18.15
N GLU A 110 -36.09 6.12 19.10
CA GLU A 110 -34.70 6.56 19.32
C GLU A 110 -33.78 5.37 19.62
N ARG A 111 -34.20 4.46 20.51
CA ARG A 111 -33.44 3.25 20.81
C ARG A 111 -33.26 2.36 19.58
N LEU A 112 -34.33 2.14 18.80
CA LEU A 112 -34.26 1.33 17.57
C LEU A 112 -33.37 1.98 16.51
N ARG A 113 -33.38 3.32 16.42
CA ARG A 113 -32.48 4.07 15.53
C ARG A 113 -31.03 3.95 15.98
N GLU A 114 -30.73 4.11 17.25
CA GLU A 114 -29.38 3.93 17.79
C GLU A 114 -28.87 2.50 17.58
N GLU A 115 -29.72 1.49 17.76
CA GLU A 115 -29.38 0.08 17.50
C GLU A 115 -29.09 -0.15 16.02
N ALA A 116 -29.94 0.34 15.11
CA ALA A 116 -29.74 0.25 13.67
C ALA A 116 -28.45 0.96 13.22
N GLN A 117 -28.19 2.15 13.75
CA GLN A 117 -26.97 2.90 13.43
C GLN A 117 -25.72 2.16 13.89
N LYS A 118 -25.70 1.64 15.12
CA LYS A 118 -24.55 0.87 15.64
C LYS A 118 -24.30 -0.40 14.83
N HIS A 119 -25.35 -1.08 14.39
CA HIS A 119 -25.18 -2.26 13.55
C HIS A 119 -24.66 -1.90 12.16
N LEU A 120 -25.17 -0.84 11.53
CA LEU A 120 -24.69 -0.35 10.24
C LEU A 120 -23.22 0.08 10.32
N GLU A 121 -22.82 0.76 11.39
CA GLU A 121 -21.42 1.11 11.66
C GLU A 121 -20.56 -0.15 11.84
N ALA A 122 -20.98 -1.11 12.67
CA ALA A 122 -20.26 -2.37 12.86
C ALA A 122 -20.21 -3.25 11.60
N ALA A 123 -21.19 -3.13 10.70
CA ALA A 123 -21.17 -3.79 9.41
C ALA A 123 -20.18 -3.10 8.45
N ALA A 124 -20.17 -1.77 8.41
CA ALA A 124 -19.19 -1.00 7.65
C ALA A 124 -17.74 -1.29 8.12
N ASP A 125 -17.51 -1.37 9.43
CA ASP A 125 -16.19 -1.71 9.98
C ASP A 125 -15.73 -3.09 9.54
N ARG A 126 -16.63 -4.09 9.54
CA ARG A 126 -16.32 -5.45 9.06
C ARG A 126 -15.97 -5.49 7.57
N GLU A 127 -16.69 -4.73 6.73
CA GLU A 127 -16.33 -4.63 5.31
C GLU A 127 -15.00 -3.90 5.11
N ASN A 128 -14.69 -2.91 5.96
CA ASN A 128 -13.39 -2.23 5.95
C ASN A 128 -12.24 -3.16 6.34
N GLU A 129 -12.41 -3.97 7.38
CA GLU A 129 -11.42 -4.98 7.77
C GLU A 129 -11.16 -6.00 6.65
N LYS A 130 -12.21 -6.46 5.96
CA LYS A 130 -12.05 -7.36 4.81
C LYS A 130 -11.28 -6.70 3.66
N LEU A 131 -11.61 -5.45 3.31
CA LEU A 131 -10.90 -4.72 2.26
C LEU A 131 -9.42 -4.48 2.62
N ARG A 132 -9.14 -4.17 3.89
CA ARG A 132 -7.76 -4.06 4.38
C ARG A 132 -7.03 -5.38 4.28
N GLN A 133 -7.65 -6.48 4.69
CA GLN A 133 -7.03 -7.79 4.60
C GLN A 133 -6.75 -8.18 3.15
N GLN A 134 -7.66 -7.89 2.22
CA GLN A 134 -7.43 -8.07 0.78
C GLN A 134 -6.28 -7.20 0.26
N ALA A 135 -6.19 -5.94 0.71
CA ALA A 135 -5.08 -5.05 0.37
C ALA A 135 -3.74 -5.61 0.85
N THR A 136 -3.69 -6.13 2.08
CA THR A 136 -2.50 -6.79 2.63
C THR A 136 -2.15 -8.06 1.85
N ASP A 137 -3.12 -8.92 1.51
CA ASP A 137 -2.88 -10.14 0.74
C ASP A 137 -2.33 -9.83 -0.67
N GLU A 138 -2.89 -8.83 -1.36
CA GLU A 138 -2.36 -8.34 -2.65
C GLU A 138 -0.94 -7.80 -2.50
N LEU A 139 -0.70 -7.00 -1.45
CA LEU A 139 0.61 -6.43 -1.17
C LEU A 139 1.65 -7.52 -0.88
N GLU A 140 1.36 -8.49 -0.01
CA GLU A 140 2.26 -9.62 0.28
C GLU A 140 2.59 -10.45 -0.97
N GLY A 141 1.61 -10.64 -1.86
CA GLY A 141 1.82 -11.33 -3.14
C GLY A 141 2.84 -10.61 -4.03
N HIS A 142 2.72 -9.29 -4.13
CA HIS A 142 3.61 -8.47 -4.98
C HIS A 142 4.96 -8.15 -4.32
N LEU A 143 5.04 -8.12 -2.99
CA LEU A 143 6.27 -7.72 -2.27
C LEU A 143 7.49 -8.57 -2.66
N ARG A 144 7.33 -9.88 -2.84
CA ARG A 144 8.45 -10.77 -3.19
C ARG A 144 9.02 -10.49 -4.57
N ASP A 145 8.14 -10.25 -5.54
CA ASP A 145 8.53 -9.97 -6.91
C ASP A 145 9.17 -8.59 -7.01
N VAL A 146 8.58 -7.58 -6.35
CA VAL A 146 9.13 -6.22 -6.27
C VAL A 146 10.49 -6.22 -5.58
N GLN A 147 10.65 -6.96 -4.48
CA GLN A 147 11.94 -7.08 -3.80
C GLN A 147 13.00 -7.66 -4.73
N ALA A 148 12.71 -8.78 -5.41
CA ALA A 148 13.65 -9.41 -6.33
C ALA A 148 13.99 -8.53 -7.55
N GLU A 149 13.07 -7.67 -8.00
CA GLU A 149 13.32 -6.67 -9.05
C GLU A 149 14.22 -5.53 -8.57
N LEU A 150 13.95 -4.98 -7.39
CA LEU A 150 14.74 -3.89 -6.81
C LEU A 150 16.15 -4.37 -6.45
N ASP A 151 16.30 -5.57 -5.90
CA ASP A 151 17.62 -6.16 -5.64
C ASP A 151 18.44 -6.31 -6.94
N ARG A 152 17.78 -6.70 -8.03
CA ARG A 152 18.42 -6.75 -9.36
C ARG A 152 18.84 -5.36 -9.84
N ALA A 153 18.01 -4.33 -9.64
CA ALA A 153 18.33 -2.95 -9.99
C ALA A 153 19.56 -2.44 -9.21
N VAL A 154 19.56 -2.66 -7.88
CA VAL A 154 20.66 -2.28 -6.98
C VAL A 154 21.96 -2.96 -7.38
N ASN A 155 21.92 -4.26 -7.67
CA ASN A 155 23.12 -5.01 -8.07
C ASN A 155 23.71 -4.49 -9.39
N ARG A 156 22.87 -4.18 -10.38
CA ARG A 156 23.34 -3.59 -11.65
C ARG A 156 23.92 -2.19 -11.45
N ALA A 157 23.25 -1.34 -10.68
CA ALA A 157 23.75 -0.01 -10.34
C ALA A 157 25.10 -0.09 -9.62
N THR A 158 25.24 -1.05 -8.70
CA THR A 158 26.50 -1.33 -7.98
C THR A 158 27.60 -1.80 -8.93
N ALA A 159 27.30 -2.72 -9.87
CA ALA A 159 28.26 -3.16 -10.87
C ALA A 159 28.70 -2.02 -11.79
N ALA A 160 27.76 -1.16 -12.23
CA ALA A 160 28.07 0.03 -13.00
C ALA A 160 28.97 1.01 -12.21
N ALA A 161 28.68 1.21 -10.92
CA ALA A 161 29.48 2.04 -10.04
C ALA A 161 30.91 1.50 -9.87
N LEU A 162 31.08 0.18 -9.73
CA LEU A 162 32.40 -0.46 -9.68
C LEU A 162 33.20 -0.25 -10.97
N ARG A 163 32.56 -0.36 -12.15
CA ARG A 163 33.22 -0.10 -13.45
C ARG A 163 33.71 1.34 -13.55
N LEU A 164 32.86 2.29 -13.19
CA LEU A 164 33.20 3.72 -13.13
C LEU A 164 34.36 3.95 -12.16
N LYS A 165 34.29 3.41 -10.94
CA LYS A 165 35.35 3.56 -9.95
C LYS A 165 36.68 2.96 -10.42
N ALA A 166 36.66 1.78 -11.04
CA ALA A 166 37.83 1.14 -11.59
C ALA A 166 38.48 1.97 -12.71
N SER A 167 37.67 2.55 -13.61
CA SER A 167 38.16 3.43 -14.68
C SER A 167 38.79 4.73 -14.18
N GLN A 168 38.37 5.23 -13.01
CA GLN A 168 38.99 6.39 -12.36
C GLN A 168 40.36 6.04 -11.74
N ILE A 169 40.59 4.77 -11.41
CA ILE A 169 41.83 4.29 -10.77
C ILE A 169 42.89 3.97 -11.83
N GLY A 170 42.50 3.48 -13.02
CA GLY A 170 43.43 3.14 -14.09
C GLY A 170 42.77 2.52 -15.33
N GLU A 171 43.57 1.96 -16.24
CA GLU A 171 43.05 1.28 -17.44
C GLU A 171 42.53 -0.13 -17.10
N ILE A 172 41.29 -0.41 -17.47
CA ILE A 172 40.65 -1.71 -17.20
C ILE A 172 41.18 -2.74 -18.20
N ARG A 173 41.95 -3.72 -17.73
CA ARG A 173 42.46 -4.83 -18.55
C ARG A 173 41.43 -5.92 -18.78
N GLN A 174 40.68 -6.28 -17.73
CA GLN A 174 39.76 -7.41 -17.79
C GLN A 174 38.59 -7.20 -16.82
N ILE A 175 37.40 -7.54 -17.29
CA ILE A 175 36.19 -7.63 -16.48
C ILE A 175 35.68 -9.06 -16.58
N THR A 176 35.52 -9.72 -15.43
CA THR A 176 34.85 -11.01 -15.31
C THR A 176 33.66 -10.83 -14.37
N GLU A 177 32.47 -11.15 -14.85
CA GLU A 177 31.22 -11.06 -14.10
C GLU A 177 30.55 -12.43 -14.10
N ASP A 178 30.22 -12.92 -12.91
CA ASP A 178 29.42 -14.13 -12.73
C ASP A 178 28.00 -13.72 -12.32
N SER A 179 27.06 -13.94 -13.22
CA SER A 179 25.65 -13.55 -13.06
C SER A 179 24.88 -14.43 -12.09
N GLU A 180 25.38 -15.61 -11.72
CA GLU A 180 24.73 -16.50 -10.74
C GLU A 180 25.13 -16.16 -9.30
N THR A 181 26.39 -15.74 -9.09
CA THR A 181 26.91 -15.43 -7.75
C THR A 181 26.93 -13.93 -7.43
N GLY A 182 26.72 -13.08 -8.44
CA GLY A 182 26.88 -11.62 -8.30
C GLY A 182 28.33 -11.19 -8.06
N SER A 183 29.29 -12.09 -8.25
CA SER A 183 30.71 -11.78 -8.06
C SER A 183 31.27 -11.11 -9.30
N MET A 184 31.95 -9.97 -9.08
CA MET A 184 32.56 -9.19 -10.14
C MET A 184 34.05 -9.02 -9.85
N THR A 185 34.89 -9.39 -10.80
CA THR A 185 36.33 -9.19 -10.74
C THR A 185 36.75 -8.21 -11.82
N ILE A 186 37.33 -7.08 -11.42
CA ILE A 186 37.89 -6.08 -12.32
C ILE A 186 39.41 -6.03 -12.12
N VAL A 187 40.17 -6.32 -13.17
CA VAL A 187 41.63 -6.18 -13.17
C VAL A 187 41.97 -4.83 -13.78
N VAL A 188 42.59 -3.98 -12.97
CA VAL A 188 42.98 -2.61 -13.34
C VAL A 188 44.51 -2.51 -13.36
N ASP A 189 45.04 -1.86 -14.39
CA ASP A 189 46.43 -1.42 -14.41
C ASP A 189 46.57 -0.02 -13.82
N VAL A 190 47.51 0.12 -12.88
CA VAL A 190 47.88 1.38 -12.24
C VAL A 190 49.27 1.80 -12.67
#